data_AF-A0A968F0K0-F1
#
_entry.id   AF-A0A968F0K0-F1
#
_cell.length_a   1.000
_cell.length_b   1.000
_cell.length_c   1.000
_cell.angle_alpha   90.00
_cell.angle_beta   90.00
_cell.angle_gamma   90.00
#
_symmetry.space_group_name_H-M   'P 1'
#
loop_
_entity.id
_entity.type
_entity.pdbx_description
1 polymer ?
#
loop_
_entity_poly.entity_id
_entity_poly.type
_entity_poly.pdbx_seq_one_letter_code
_entity_poly.pdbx_strand_id
1 'polypeptide(L)'
;MPERDHLISLDKNTLVDLLEDAAKNWLAHDGLWFQAIEKEFGMDAALEMDRQAWKVFTQVEAKRIMRRLGIEPGGGIEALEQALRYRLYAWINEQEIYRVDERTLRFEMKECRVQSARERKGLPDFPCKSVGIVEYAYFAYTIDPRLKTEVIFCPPDLRPEGCYCTWQFSLQDEPIPADAILSEGSVYG
;
A
#
# COMPACT_ATOMS: atom_id res chain seq x y z
N MET A 1 -11.81 10.46 -22.27
CA MET A 1 -11.32 9.11 -22.63
C MET A 1 -11.98 8.75 -23.94
N PRO A 2 -11.21 8.57 -25.04
CA PRO A 2 -11.77 8.30 -26.36
C PRO A 2 -12.68 7.06 -26.44
N GLU A 3 -12.52 6.09 -25.54
CA GLU A 3 -13.26 4.81 -25.56
C GLU A 3 -14.17 4.58 -24.35
N ARG A 4 -14.61 5.66 -23.68
CA ARG A 4 -15.44 5.52 -22.46
C ARG A 4 -16.74 4.75 -22.72
N ASP A 5 -17.35 4.95 -23.88
CA ASP A 5 -18.64 4.34 -24.24
C ASP A 5 -18.53 2.82 -24.40
N HIS A 6 -17.38 2.31 -24.85
CA HIS A 6 -17.14 0.86 -24.91
C HIS A 6 -17.17 0.25 -23.51
N LEU A 7 -16.45 0.84 -22.55
CA LEU A 7 -16.45 0.35 -21.16
C LEU A 7 -17.84 0.40 -20.52
N ILE A 8 -18.61 1.46 -20.78
CA ILE A 8 -19.98 1.59 -20.26
C ILE A 8 -20.92 0.49 -20.82
N SER A 9 -20.64 0.00 -22.04
CA SER A 9 -21.44 -1.06 -22.67
C SER A 9 -21.20 -2.46 -22.12
N LEU A 10 -20.10 -2.67 -21.38
CA LEU A 10 -19.76 -3.96 -20.79
C LEU A 10 -20.63 -4.24 -19.57
N ASP A 11 -20.88 -5.52 -19.30
CA ASP A 11 -21.55 -5.92 -18.07
C ASP A 11 -20.65 -5.73 -16.84
N LYS A 12 -21.28 -5.73 -15.66
CA LYS A 12 -20.59 -5.47 -14.40
C LYS A 12 -19.48 -6.48 -14.10
N ASN A 13 -19.66 -7.75 -14.43
CA ASN A 13 -18.64 -8.76 -14.12
C ASN A 13 -17.43 -8.57 -15.01
N THR A 14 -17.63 -8.33 -16.31
CA THR A 14 -16.54 -7.98 -17.23
C THR A 14 -15.76 -6.75 -16.75
N LEU A 15 -16.44 -5.72 -16.24
CA LEU A 15 -15.78 -4.55 -15.67
C LEU A 15 -14.96 -4.86 -14.41
N VAL A 16 -15.43 -5.78 -13.56
CA VAL A 16 -14.68 -6.24 -12.38
C VAL A 16 -13.44 -7.02 -12.82
N ASP A 17 -13.58 -7.96 -13.75
CA ASP A 17 -12.46 -8.74 -14.29
C ASP A 17 -11.38 -7.83 -14.91
N LEU A 18 -11.80 -6.82 -15.67
CA LEU A 18 -10.88 -5.82 -16.23
C LEU A 18 -10.14 -5.01 -15.16
N LEU A 19 -10.78 -4.70 -14.02
CA LEU A 19 -10.13 -4.01 -12.90
C LEU A 19 -9.13 -4.92 -12.18
N GLU A 20 -9.47 -6.19 -11.98
CA GLU A 20 -8.54 -7.17 -11.43
C GLU A 20 -7.32 -7.36 -12.33
N ASP A 21 -7.53 -7.48 -13.64
CA ASP A 21 -6.43 -7.63 -14.60
C ASP A 21 -5.58 -6.37 -14.69
N ALA A 22 -6.18 -5.18 -14.60
CA ALA A 22 -5.44 -3.92 -14.48
C ALA A 22 -4.56 -3.91 -13.22
N ALA A 23 -5.07 -4.37 -12.07
CA ALA A 23 -4.29 -4.47 -10.84
C ALA A 23 -3.16 -5.53 -10.93
N LYS A 24 -3.43 -6.69 -11.55
CA LYS A 24 -2.41 -7.73 -11.81
C LYS A 24 -1.31 -7.21 -12.73
N ASN A 25 -1.67 -6.50 -13.81
CA ASN A 25 -0.73 -5.91 -14.76
C ASN A 25 0.12 -4.81 -14.12
N TRP A 26 -0.49 -3.97 -13.28
CA TRP A 26 0.25 -2.98 -12.51
C TRP A 26 1.30 -3.63 -11.60
N LEU A 27 0.92 -4.64 -10.81
CA LEU A 27 1.87 -5.33 -9.93
C LEU A 27 2.97 -6.08 -10.72
N ALA A 28 2.61 -6.67 -11.87
CA ALA A 28 3.58 -7.33 -12.73
C ALA A 28 4.61 -6.34 -13.30
N HIS A 29 4.15 -5.17 -13.75
CA HIS A 29 5.04 -4.11 -14.23
C HIS A 29 5.96 -3.59 -13.12
N ASP A 30 5.40 -3.33 -11.93
CA ASP A 30 6.16 -2.91 -10.75
C ASP A 30 7.29 -3.89 -10.41
N GLY A 31 6.95 -5.18 -10.30
CA GLY A 31 7.94 -6.24 -10.04
C GLY A 31 8.98 -6.41 -11.16
N LEU A 32 8.60 -6.29 -12.44
CA LEU A 32 9.55 -6.39 -13.56
C LEU A 32 10.53 -5.21 -13.59
N TRP A 33 10.03 -4.01 -13.32
CA TRP A 33 10.87 -2.82 -13.19
C TRP A 33 11.85 -2.95 -12.01
N PHE A 34 11.37 -3.40 -10.85
CA PHE A 34 12.20 -3.65 -9.67
C PHE A 34 13.33 -4.64 -9.99
N GLN A 35 12.99 -5.78 -10.60
CA GLN A 35 13.94 -6.81 -10.98
C GLN A 35 14.99 -6.33 -11.99
N ALA A 36 14.61 -5.44 -12.91
CA ALA A 36 15.55 -4.86 -13.86
C ALA A 36 16.61 -4.01 -13.14
N ILE A 37 16.21 -3.23 -12.13
CA ILE A 37 17.14 -2.44 -11.31
C ILE A 37 17.98 -3.35 -10.41
N GLU A 38 17.36 -4.33 -9.74
CA GLU A 38 18.05 -5.29 -8.89
C GLU A 38 19.16 -6.02 -9.66
N LYS A 39 18.87 -6.45 -10.89
CA LYS A 39 19.82 -7.16 -11.74
C LYS A 39 21.03 -6.31 -12.13
N GLU A 40 20.83 -5.03 -12.41
CA GLU A 40 21.89 -4.14 -12.92
C GLU A 40 22.66 -3.44 -11.80
N PHE A 41 21.96 -3.06 -10.72
CA PHE A 41 22.48 -2.17 -9.68
C PHE A 41 22.40 -2.76 -8.26
N GLY A 42 21.87 -3.97 -8.10
CA GLY A 42 21.73 -4.64 -6.81
C GLY A 42 20.49 -4.25 -6.01
N MET A 43 20.25 -4.99 -4.92
CA MET A 43 19.06 -4.86 -4.06
C MET A 43 18.93 -3.47 -3.43
N ASP A 44 20.03 -2.90 -2.93
CA ASP A 44 19.98 -1.60 -2.22
C ASP A 44 19.52 -0.47 -3.15
N ALA A 45 20.02 -0.46 -4.38
CA ALA A 45 19.62 0.51 -5.40
C ALA A 45 18.15 0.30 -5.81
N ALA A 46 17.72 -0.96 -5.96
CA ALA A 46 16.33 -1.29 -6.28
C ALA A 46 15.38 -0.80 -5.18
N LEU A 47 15.67 -1.09 -3.91
CA LEU A 47 14.86 -0.64 -2.77
C LEU A 47 14.83 0.89 -2.64
N GLU A 48 15.94 1.58 -2.93
CA GLU A 48 15.96 3.05 -2.90
C GLU A 48 15.09 3.66 -4.00
N MET A 49 15.19 3.15 -5.23
CA MET A 49 14.32 3.62 -6.31
C MET A 49 12.85 3.30 -6.02
N ASP A 50 12.58 2.13 -5.44
CA ASP A 50 11.23 1.70 -5.07
C ASP A 50 10.62 2.63 -4.01
N ARG A 51 11.37 2.95 -2.94
CA ARG A 51 10.96 3.95 -1.94
C ARG A 51 10.63 5.31 -2.57
N GLN A 52 11.46 5.79 -3.48
CA GLN A 52 11.23 7.07 -4.15
C GLN A 52 9.95 7.06 -5.00
N ALA A 53 9.72 5.98 -5.75
CA ALA A 53 8.51 5.80 -6.54
C ALA A 53 7.26 5.74 -5.65
N TRP A 54 7.29 4.90 -4.61
CA TRP A 54 6.17 4.71 -3.68
C TRP A 54 5.82 5.97 -2.89
N LYS A 55 6.81 6.76 -2.47
CA LYS A 55 6.60 8.04 -1.79
C LYS A 55 5.67 8.96 -2.58
N VAL A 56 5.79 8.98 -3.91
CA VAL A 56 4.97 9.84 -4.77
C VAL A 56 3.68 9.13 -5.16
N PHE A 57 3.77 7.87 -5.61
CA PHE A 57 2.64 7.11 -6.12
C PHE A 57 1.51 6.99 -5.08
N THR A 58 1.84 6.67 -3.84
CA THR A 58 0.84 6.44 -2.78
C THR A 58 -0.01 7.69 -2.51
N GLN A 59 0.59 8.89 -2.58
CA GLN A 59 -0.14 10.16 -2.42
C GLN A 59 -1.05 10.44 -3.63
N VAL A 60 -0.60 10.10 -4.84
CA VAL A 60 -1.40 10.22 -6.06
C VAL A 60 -2.59 9.27 -5.99
N GLU A 61 -2.37 8.03 -5.56
CA GLU A 61 -3.42 7.03 -5.36
C GLU A 61 -4.44 7.50 -4.33
N ALA A 62 -4.00 7.92 -3.14
CA ALA A 62 -4.86 8.44 -2.07
C ALA A 62 -5.73 9.60 -2.58
N LYS A 63 -5.15 10.62 -3.22
CA LYS A 63 -5.90 11.77 -3.77
C LYS A 63 -6.94 11.37 -4.82
N ARG A 64 -6.63 10.36 -5.65
CA ARG A 64 -7.57 9.83 -6.65
C ARG A 64 -8.73 9.08 -5.99
N ILE A 65 -8.44 8.28 -4.97
CA ILE A 65 -9.45 7.57 -4.17
C ILE A 65 -10.34 8.57 -3.45
N MET A 66 -9.76 9.53 -2.73
CA MET A 66 -10.50 10.57 -2.02
C MET A 66 -11.45 11.34 -2.94
N ARG A 67 -10.95 11.80 -4.09
CA ARG A 67 -11.79 12.49 -5.10
C ARG A 67 -12.93 11.63 -5.62
N ARG A 68 -12.68 10.33 -5.84
CA ARG A 68 -13.71 9.40 -6.35
C ARG A 68 -14.82 9.16 -5.32
N LEU A 69 -14.46 9.15 -4.04
CA LEU A 69 -15.38 8.87 -2.93
C LEU A 69 -15.96 10.12 -2.28
N GLY A 70 -15.48 11.32 -2.63
CA GLY A 70 -15.89 12.57 -1.98
C GLY A 70 -15.34 12.69 -0.55
N ILE A 71 -14.18 12.10 -0.27
CA ILE A 71 -13.51 12.21 1.03
C ILE A 71 -12.73 13.54 1.06
N GLU A 72 -13.09 14.41 1.99
CA GLU A 72 -12.34 15.63 2.29
C GLU A 72 -11.10 15.33 3.17
N PRO A 73 -10.03 16.13 3.06
CA PRO A 73 -8.87 15.99 3.95
C PRO A 73 -9.26 16.12 5.43
N GLY A 74 -8.63 15.32 6.30
CA GLY A 74 -8.88 15.38 7.75
C GLY A 74 -9.99 14.46 8.25
N GLY A 75 -10.43 13.49 7.44
CA GLY A 75 -11.48 12.53 7.81
C GLY A 75 -11.07 11.43 8.80
N GLY A 76 -9.82 11.44 9.30
CA GLY A 76 -9.31 10.52 10.32
C GLY A 76 -9.41 9.04 9.95
N ILE A 77 -9.64 8.20 10.97
CA ILE A 77 -9.68 6.74 10.85
C ILE A 77 -10.78 6.25 9.89
N GLU A 78 -11.93 6.92 9.87
CA GLU A 78 -13.04 6.57 8.99
C GLU A 78 -12.67 6.73 7.52
N ALA A 79 -12.09 7.88 7.16
CA ALA A 79 -11.62 8.12 5.80
C ALA A 79 -10.50 7.15 5.40
N LEU A 80 -9.58 6.84 6.32
CA LEU A 80 -8.50 5.89 6.06
C LEU A 80 -9.03 4.48 5.81
N GLU A 81 -9.93 3.97 6.67
CA GLU A 81 -10.52 2.65 6.53
C GLU A 81 -11.23 2.49 5.18
N GLN A 82 -12.02 3.50 4.79
CA GLN A 82 -12.68 3.50 3.48
C GLN A 82 -11.63 3.51 2.35
N ALA A 83 -10.64 4.39 2.40
CA ALA A 83 -9.67 4.55 1.33
C ALA A 83 -8.79 3.30 1.11
N LEU A 84 -8.39 2.61 2.18
CA LEU A 84 -7.58 1.38 2.08
C LEU A 84 -8.27 0.27 1.27
N ARG A 85 -9.61 0.24 1.24
CA ARG A 85 -10.40 -0.73 0.46
C ARG A 85 -10.39 -0.48 -1.05
N TYR A 86 -9.91 0.69 -1.50
CA TYR A 86 -9.89 1.08 -2.91
C TYR A 86 -8.48 1.13 -3.52
N ARG A 87 -7.45 0.75 -2.77
CA ARG A 87 -6.08 0.66 -3.26
C ARG A 87 -5.94 -0.45 -4.29
N LEU A 88 -5.02 -0.32 -5.25
CA LEU A 88 -4.89 -1.28 -6.34
C LEU A 88 -4.62 -2.71 -5.87
N TYR A 89 -3.80 -2.89 -4.84
CA TYR A 89 -3.51 -4.23 -4.34
C TYR A 89 -4.70 -4.87 -3.61
N ALA A 90 -5.71 -4.09 -3.18
CA ALA A 90 -6.90 -4.62 -2.50
C ALA A 90 -7.71 -5.56 -3.42
N TRP A 91 -7.51 -5.47 -4.74
CA TRP A 91 -8.18 -6.30 -5.74
C TRP A 91 -7.45 -7.62 -6.03
N ILE A 92 -6.22 -7.81 -5.53
CA ILE A 92 -5.36 -8.96 -5.90
C ILE A 92 -4.74 -9.67 -4.71
N ASN A 93 -4.96 -9.15 -3.51
CA ASN A 93 -4.49 -9.68 -2.22
C ASN A 93 -5.67 -9.85 -1.27
N GLU A 94 -5.50 -10.69 -0.26
CA GLU A 94 -6.46 -10.82 0.84
C GLU A 94 -6.00 -9.96 2.03
N GLN A 95 -6.87 -9.08 2.50
CA GLN A 95 -6.56 -8.12 3.56
C GLN A 95 -7.70 -8.01 4.57
N GLU A 96 -7.34 -7.87 5.84
CA GLU A 96 -8.25 -7.57 6.93
C GLU A 96 -8.00 -6.16 7.46
N ILE A 97 -9.09 -5.43 7.70
CA ILE A 97 -9.05 -4.07 8.24
C ILE A 97 -10.06 -4.01 9.38
N TYR A 98 -9.60 -3.65 10.57
CA TYR A 98 -10.45 -3.57 11.75
C TYR A 98 -9.99 -2.45 12.69
N ARG A 99 -10.95 -1.90 13.46
CA ARG A 99 -10.66 -0.91 14.49
C ARG A 99 -10.24 -1.61 15.76
N VAL A 100 -9.10 -1.22 16.30
CA VAL A 100 -8.67 -1.64 17.64
C VAL A 100 -9.42 -0.83 18.69
N ASP A 101 -9.63 0.46 18.40
CA ASP A 101 -10.41 1.41 19.19
C ASP A 101 -10.91 2.55 18.28
N GLU A 102 -11.50 3.61 18.85
CA GLU A 102 -12.03 4.74 18.10
C GLU A 102 -10.99 5.52 17.29
N ARG A 103 -9.71 5.47 17.71
CA ARG A 103 -8.61 6.25 17.15
C ARG A 103 -7.54 5.38 16.49
N THR A 104 -7.67 4.06 16.53
CA THR A 104 -6.66 3.13 16.05
C THR A 104 -7.25 2.12 15.07
N LEU A 105 -6.67 2.06 13.88
CA LEU A 105 -6.98 1.09 12.82
C LEU A 105 -5.85 0.08 12.69
N ARG A 106 -6.19 -1.19 12.53
CA ARG A 106 -5.28 -2.25 12.15
C ARG A 106 -5.54 -2.70 10.72
N PHE A 107 -4.46 -2.86 9.97
CA PHE A 107 -4.45 -3.43 8.64
C PHE A 107 -3.55 -4.66 8.63
N GLU A 108 -4.07 -5.79 8.17
CA GLU A 108 -3.35 -7.07 8.06
C GLU A 108 -3.42 -7.60 6.63
N MET A 109 -2.26 -7.90 6.05
CA MET A 109 -2.19 -8.57 4.75
C MET A 109 -2.18 -10.08 4.96
N LYS A 110 -3.30 -10.76 4.72
CA LYS A 110 -3.43 -12.22 4.92
C LYS A 110 -2.80 -12.99 3.77
N GLU A 111 -2.94 -12.49 2.54
CA GLU A 111 -2.24 -13.01 1.36
C GLU A 111 -1.53 -11.90 0.61
N CYS A 112 -0.24 -12.06 0.35
CA CYS A 112 0.56 -11.09 -0.40
C CYS A 112 1.13 -11.73 -1.66
N ARG A 113 0.58 -11.38 -2.82
CA ARG A 113 0.93 -11.98 -4.12
C ARG A 113 2.44 -11.92 -4.43
N VAL A 114 3.15 -10.88 -3.97
CA VAL A 114 4.61 -10.77 -4.10
C VAL A 114 5.31 -11.88 -3.30
N GLN A 115 4.98 -12.02 -2.02
CA GLN A 115 5.60 -13.00 -1.15
C GLN A 115 5.19 -14.42 -1.55
N SER A 116 3.91 -14.69 -1.79
CA SER A 116 3.46 -16.01 -2.25
C SER A 116 4.11 -16.40 -3.59
N ALA A 117 4.40 -15.45 -4.48
CA ALA A 117 5.13 -15.73 -5.72
C ALA A 117 6.61 -16.09 -5.48
N ARG A 118 7.25 -15.53 -4.45
CA ARG A 118 8.63 -15.86 -4.07
C ARG A 118 8.70 -17.21 -3.35
N GLU A 119 7.78 -17.48 -2.44
CA GLU A 119 7.64 -18.79 -1.79
C GLU A 119 7.48 -19.92 -2.80
N ARG A 120 6.58 -19.77 -3.78
CA ARG A 120 6.40 -20.76 -4.88
C ARG A 120 7.68 -21.01 -5.69
N LYS A 121 8.59 -20.03 -5.74
CA LYS A 121 9.88 -20.12 -6.43
C LYS A 121 11.02 -20.56 -5.50
N GLY A 122 10.75 -20.82 -4.22
CA GLY A 122 11.78 -21.13 -3.23
C GLY A 122 12.74 -19.97 -2.97
N LEU A 123 12.32 -18.74 -3.22
CA LEU A 123 13.13 -17.55 -2.98
C LEU A 123 12.93 -17.04 -1.54
N PRO A 124 13.94 -16.40 -0.92
CA PRO A 124 13.76 -15.71 0.36
C PRO A 124 12.67 -14.63 0.26
N ASP A 125 12.02 -14.32 1.37
CA ASP A 125 11.05 -13.23 1.47
C ASP A 125 11.64 -11.92 0.93
N PHE A 126 10.81 -11.15 0.25
CA PHE A 126 11.18 -9.82 -0.20
C PHE A 126 11.24 -8.86 0.99
N PRO A 127 12.32 -8.08 1.21
CA PRO A 127 12.46 -7.17 2.35
C PRO A 127 11.65 -5.87 2.15
N CYS A 128 10.32 -5.98 2.06
CA CYS A 128 9.42 -4.87 1.73
C CYS A 128 9.22 -3.82 2.84
N LYS A 129 9.64 -4.07 4.09
CA LYS A 129 9.38 -3.18 5.24
C LYS A 129 9.74 -1.72 4.98
N SER A 130 10.95 -1.45 4.46
CA SER A 130 11.41 -0.07 4.22
C SER A 130 10.56 0.68 3.19
N VAL A 131 10.04 -0.05 2.19
CA VAL A 131 9.14 0.49 1.15
C VAL A 131 7.74 0.66 1.73
N GLY A 132 7.23 -0.34 2.45
CA GLY A 132 5.92 -0.31 3.10
C GLY A 132 5.78 0.87 4.07
N ILE A 133 6.83 1.17 4.84
CA ILE A 133 6.83 2.32 5.77
C ILE A 133 6.59 3.63 5.01
N VAL A 134 7.26 3.82 3.88
CA VAL A 134 7.05 4.99 3.01
C VAL A 134 5.64 4.96 2.42
N GLU A 135 5.24 3.83 1.86
CA GLU A 135 3.96 3.65 1.20
C GLU A 135 2.78 3.99 2.13
N TYR A 136 2.69 3.32 3.28
CA TYR A 136 1.56 3.44 4.20
C TYR A 136 1.57 4.78 4.94
N ALA A 137 2.74 5.29 5.35
CA ALA A 137 2.82 6.56 6.06
C ALA A 137 2.37 7.73 5.17
N TYR A 138 2.88 7.82 3.93
CA TYR A 138 2.46 8.89 3.02
C TYR A 138 1.03 8.70 2.51
N PHE A 139 0.52 7.47 2.39
CA PHE A 139 -0.90 7.22 2.08
C PHE A 139 -1.80 7.83 3.16
N ALA A 140 -1.58 7.43 4.42
CA ALA A 140 -2.38 7.85 5.55
C ALA A 140 -2.27 9.37 5.77
N TYR A 141 -1.05 9.90 5.72
CA TYR A 141 -0.79 11.34 5.85
C TYR A 141 -1.53 12.18 4.79
N THR A 142 -1.63 11.67 3.56
CA THR A 142 -2.33 12.36 2.48
C THR A 142 -3.83 12.48 2.75
N ILE A 143 -4.41 11.50 3.46
CA ILE A 143 -5.82 11.49 3.85
C ILE A 143 -6.04 12.42 5.05
N ASP A 144 -5.20 12.31 6.06
CA ASP A 144 -5.23 13.15 7.25
C ASP A 144 -3.82 13.29 7.85
N PRO A 145 -3.26 14.51 7.91
CA PRO A 145 -1.93 14.76 8.47
C PRO A 145 -1.73 14.33 9.93
N ARG A 146 -2.81 14.04 10.66
CA ARG A 146 -2.76 13.55 12.05
C ARG A 146 -2.59 12.03 12.15
N LEU A 147 -2.67 11.29 11.04
CA LEU A 147 -2.56 9.83 11.08
C LEU A 147 -1.09 9.41 11.19
N LYS A 148 -0.72 8.87 12.35
CA LYS A 148 0.57 8.21 12.56
C LYS A 148 0.49 6.78 12.06
N THR A 149 1.51 6.34 11.32
CA THR A 149 1.64 4.96 10.84
C THR A 149 2.78 4.25 11.56
N GLU A 150 2.53 3.03 12.01
CA GLU A 150 3.51 2.17 12.68
C GLU A 150 3.46 0.77 12.06
N VAL A 151 4.63 0.18 11.81
CA VAL A 151 4.75 -1.22 11.41
C VAL A 151 4.73 -2.09 12.66
N ILE A 152 3.92 -3.15 12.66
CA ILE A 152 3.95 -4.17 13.72
C ILE A 152 4.90 -5.28 13.31
N PHE A 153 4.77 -5.76 12.08
CA PHE A 153 5.78 -6.58 11.44
C PHE A 153 5.67 -6.46 9.93
N CYS A 154 6.81 -6.56 9.25
CA CYS A 154 6.87 -6.71 7.80
C CYS A 154 8.23 -7.31 7.44
N PRO A 155 8.33 -8.24 6.48
CA PRO A 155 9.61 -8.78 6.04
C PRO A 155 10.65 -7.67 5.79
N PRO A 156 11.87 -7.79 6.35
CA PRO A 156 12.51 -9.04 6.79
C PRO A 156 12.25 -9.45 8.25
N ASP A 157 11.34 -8.80 8.97
CA ASP A 157 10.94 -9.22 10.32
C ASP A 157 10.44 -10.68 10.31
N LEU A 158 10.59 -11.38 11.44
CA LEU A 158 10.06 -12.73 11.59
C LEU A 158 8.53 -12.72 11.42
N ARG A 159 8.07 -13.45 10.41
CA ARG A 159 6.65 -13.52 10.06
C ARG A 159 5.86 -14.39 11.07
N PRO A 160 4.79 -13.87 11.71
CA PRO A 160 3.84 -14.69 12.45
C PRO A 160 2.96 -15.52 11.50
N GLU A 161 2.35 -16.58 12.02
CA GLU A 161 1.49 -17.45 11.23
C GLU A 161 0.24 -16.69 10.70
N GLY A 162 -0.12 -16.92 9.43
CA GLY A 162 -1.37 -16.42 8.84
C GLY A 162 -1.39 -14.95 8.42
N CYS A 163 -0.24 -14.27 8.38
CA CYS A 163 -0.17 -12.87 7.92
C CYS A 163 1.21 -12.55 7.32
N TYR A 164 1.25 -11.71 6.27
CA TYR A 164 2.49 -11.29 5.59
C TYR A 164 3.00 -9.93 6.05
N CYS A 165 2.12 -9.02 6.46
CA CYS A 165 2.51 -7.79 7.13
C CYS A 165 1.34 -7.18 7.89
N THR A 166 1.66 -6.46 8.96
CA THR A 166 0.68 -5.78 9.80
C THR A 166 1.09 -4.34 10.06
N TRP A 167 0.13 -3.44 9.87
CA TRP A 167 0.30 -2.00 9.99
C TRP A 167 -0.75 -1.42 10.92
N GLN A 168 -0.33 -0.48 11.77
CA GLN A 168 -1.19 0.24 12.68
C GLN A 168 -1.23 1.71 12.30
N PHE A 169 -2.43 2.28 12.36
CA PHE A 169 -2.66 3.69 12.13
C PHE A 169 -3.36 4.28 13.33
N SER A 170 -2.80 5.34 13.91
CA SER A 170 -3.36 6.00 15.09
C SER A 170 -3.54 7.48 14.85
N LEU A 171 -4.75 7.98 15.10
CA LEU A 171 -5.08 9.39 14.96
C LEU A 171 -4.49 10.19 16.13
N GLN A 172 -3.62 11.14 15.82
CA GLN A 172 -3.05 12.10 16.77
C GLN A 172 -3.97 13.31 16.94
N ASP A 173 -3.76 14.07 18.02
CA ASP A 173 -4.54 15.30 18.25
C ASP A 173 -4.09 16.42 17.31
N GLU A 174 -2.78 16.55 17.09
CA GLU A 174 -2.18 17.56 16.22
C GLU A 174 -1.61 16.95 14.94
N PRO A 175 -1.57 17.69 13.82
CA PRO A 175 -0.91 17.28 12.59
C PRO A 175 0.55 16.91 12.82
N ILE A 176 0.99 15.82 12.20
CA ILE A 176 2.39 15.41 12.18
C ILE A 176 3.15 16.32 11.20
N PRO A 177 4.31 16.88 11.57
CA PRO A 177 5.13 17.63 10.61
C PRO A 177 5.56 16.77 9.42
N ALA A 178 5.62 17.35 8.22
CA ALA A 178 5.91 16.60 6.99
C ALA A 178 7.30 15.94 6.98
N ASP A 179 8.27 16.55 7.66
CA ASP A 179 9.62 16.03 7.88
C ASP A 179 9.66 14.92 8.95
N ALA A 180 8.60 14.77 9.74
CA ALA A 180 8.45 13.75 10.78
C ALA A 180 7.53 12.58 10.38
N ILE A 181 7.02 12.54 9.14
CA ILE A 181 6.15 11.43 8.63
C ILE A 181 6.85 10.09 8.80
N LEU A 182 8.13 10.03 8.42
CA LEU A 182 8.98 8.88 8.62
C LEU A 182 9.80 9.16 9.89
N SER A 183 9.41 8.59 11.03
CA SER A 183 10.18 8.77 12.26
C SER A 183 11.60 8.21 12.10
N GLU A 184 12.58 8.78 12.81
CA GLU A 184 14.02 8.49 12.64
C GLU A 184 14.42 7.01 12.84
N GLY A 185 13.54 6.17 13.40
CA GLY A 185 13.76 4.72 13.55
C GLY A 185 13.04 3.83 12.53
N SER A 186 12.22 4.39 11.64
CA SER A 186 11.35 3.61 10.76
C SER A 186 12.06 3.06 9.52
N VAL A 187 13.03 3.77 8.95
CA VAL A 187 13.61 3.40 7.64
C VAL A 187 14.73 2.35 7.74
N TYR A 188 15.30 2.14 8.93
CA TYR A 188 16.52 1.34 9.14
C TYR A 188 16.39 0.24 10.22
N GLY A 189 15.17 -0.05 10.69
CA GLY A 189 14.90 -1.07 11.71
C GLY A 189 14.27 -2.33 11.16
#